data_AF-A0A4V1V2X3-F1
#
_entry.id   AF-A0A4V1V2X3-F1
#
_cell.length_a   1.000
_cell.length_b   1.000
_cell.length_c   1.000
_cell.angle_alpha   90.00
_cell.angle_beta   90.00
_cell.angle_gamma   90.00
#
_symmetry.space_group_name_H-M   'P 1'
#
loop_
_entity.id
_entity.type
_entity.pdbx_description
1 polymer ?
#
loop_
_entity_poly.entity_id
_entity_poly.type
_entity_poly.pdbx_seq_one_letter_code
_entity_poly.pdbx_strand_id
1 'polypeptide(L)'
;MTAPLFHRETDDRYHGEIARHGRFRVVACKDGLQWIVQRRKAGAGGRWVALGYFRTRDALLRLWTALDCPVGPDLAHLPRTFGGSAHG
;
A
#
# COMPACT_ATOMS: atom_id res chain seq x y z
N MET A 1 -3.79 17.19 -25.55
CA MET A 1 -2.60 17.12 -24.67
C MET A 1 -2.98 16.26 -23.47
N THR A 2 -2.74 14.96 -23.54
CA THR A 2 -3.20 13.97 -22.54
C THR A 2 -2.08 13.76 -21.52
N ALA A 3 -2.33 14.08 -20.25
CA ALA A 3 -1.35 13.90 -19.18
C ALA A 3 -0.96 12.41 -19.06
N PRO A 4 0.34 12.07 -18.90
CA PRO A 4 0.76 10.69 -18.80
C PRO A 4 0.17 10.06 -17.54
N LEU A 5 -0.60 8.99 -17.71
CA LEU A 5 -1.09 8.14 -16.62
C LEU A 5 0.13 7.62 -15.86
N PHE A 6 0.37 8.16 -14.66
CA PHE A 6 1.51 7.87 -13.80
C PHE A 6 1.51 6.39 -13.35
N HIS A 7 2.01 5.52 -14.23
CA HIS A 7 1.99 4.05 -14.12
C HIS A 7 3.11 3.47 -13.23
N ARG A 8 3.85 4.30 -12.49
CA ARG A 8 4.93 3.84 -11.61
C ARG A 8 4.44 3.79 -10.17
N GLU A 9 4.42 2.59 -9.58
CA GLU A 9 4.21 2.29 -8.14
C GLU A 9 5.14 3.02 -7.16
N THR A 10 6.02 3.87 -7.67
CA THR A 10 6.99 4.69 -6.91
C THR A 10 6.65 6.18 -6.94
N ASP A 11 5.60 6.57 -7.64
CA ASP A 11 5.08 7.94 -7.68
C ASP A 11 4.27 8.26 -6.41
N ASP A 12 4.25 9.53 -6.03
CA ASP A 12 3.49 10.03 -4.86
C ASP A 12 1.97 9.96 -5.10
N ARG A 13 1.53 10.05 -6.36
CA ARG A 13 0.11 10.00 -6.75
C ARG A 13 -0.31 8.67 -7.34
N TYR A 14 0.34 7.59 -6.93
CA TYR A 14 -0.02 6.27 -7.41
C TYR A 14 -1.45 5.90 -6.95
N HIS A 15 -2.35 5.71 -7.92
CA HIS A 15 -3.79 5.51 -7.70
C HIS A 15 -4.11 4.23 -6.88
N GLY A 16 -3.16 3.30 -6.77
CA GLY A 16 -3.32 2.11 -5.92
C GLY A 16 -3.04 2.35 -4.44
N GLU A 17 -2.79 3.57 -3.97
CA GLU A 17 -2.61 3.85 -2.54
C GLU A 17 -3.92 3.65 -1.76
N ILE A 18 -3.85 2.80 -0.74
CA ILE A 18 -4.99 2.45 0.12
C ILE A 18 -4.92 3.23 1.44
N ALA A 19 -3.71 3.36 2.00
CA ALA A 19 -3.50 4.06 3.26
C ALA A 19 -2.10 4.66 3.30
N ARG A 20 -1.96 5.79 4.00
CA ARG A 20 -0.68 6.48 4.23
C ARG A 20 -0.60 6.91 5.69
N HIS A 21 0.56 6.69 6.29
CA HIS A 21 0.89 7.19 7.62
C HIS A 21 2.33 7.70 7.63
N GLY A 22 2.49 9.02 7.60
CA GLY A 22 3.79 9.68 7.54
C GLY A 22 4.63 9.20 6.34
N ARG A 23 5.75 8.52 6.63
CA ARG A 23 6.66 7.96 5.62
C ARG A 23 6.32 6.53 5.20
N PHE A 24 5.19 5.98 5.64
CA PHE A 24 4.75 4.64 5.30
C PHE A 24 3.46 4.71 4.49
N ARG A 25 3.29 3.75 3.59
CA ARG A 25 2.04 3.59 2.84
C ARG A 25 1.77 2.14 2.50
N VAL A 26 0.51 1.85 2.27
CA VAL A 26 0.03 0.60 1.68
C VAL A 26 -0.47 0.91 0.28
N VAL A 27 0.01 0.16 -0.70
CA VAL A 27 -0.48 0.23 -2.08
C VAL A 27 -0.94 -1.14 -2.58
N ALA A 28 -1.92 -1.16 -3.47
CA ALA A 28 -2.25 -2.31 -4.30
C ALA A 28 -1.27 -2.39 -5.48
N CYS A 29 -0.67 -3.55 -5.68
CA CYS A 29 0.19 -3.80 -6.83
C CYS A 29 -0.60 -3.58 -8.14
N LYS A 30 0.04 -2.97 -9.14
CA LYS A 30 -0.60 -2.63 -10.43
C LYS A 30 -1.19 -3.84 -11.14
N ASP A 31 -0.57 -5.01 -10.97
CA ASP A 31 -0.98 -6.27 -11.58
C ASP A 31 -2.13 -6.96 -10.83
N GLY A 32 -2.63 -6.35 -9.75
CA GLY A 32 -3.78 -6.88 -9.00
C GLY A 32 -3.49 -8.19 -8.26
N LEU A 33 -2.24 -8.43 -7.87
CA LEU A 33 -1.82 -9.68 -7.24
C LEU A 33 -1.70 -9.61 -5.71
N GLN A 34 -1.33 -8.44 -5.17
CA GLN A 34 -0.91 -8.31 -3.77
C GLN A 34 -0.89 -6.85 -3.29
N TRP A 35 -0.92 -6.67 -1.98
CA TRP A 35 -0.63 -5.40 -1.32
C TRP A 35 0.88 -5.25 -1.08
N ILE A 36 1.36 -4.02 -1.06
CA ILE A 36 2.75 -3.67 -0.83
C ILE A 36 2.80 -2.62 0.27
N VAL A 37 3.49 -2.93 1.36
CA VAL A 37 3.84 -1.93 2.37
C VAL A 37 5.13 -1.26 1.92
N GLN A 38 5.13 0.05 1.79
CA GLN A 38 6.28 0.82 1.33
C GLN A 38 6.69 1.87 2.37
N ARG A 39 7.99 2.16 2.42
CA ARG A 39 8.57 3.26 3.20
C ARG A 39 9.26 4.26 2.28
N ARG A 40 9.02 5.54 2.52
CA ARG A 40 9.75 6.63 1.87
C ARG A 40 11.13 6.76 2.50
N LYS A 41 12.18 6.72 1.67
CA LYS A 41 13.54 7.04 2.13
C LYS A 41 13.63 8.52 2.53
N ALA A 42 14.47 8.83 3.51
CA ALA A 42 14.75 10.21 3.90
C ALA A 42 15.51 10.94 2.76
N GLY A 43 15.27 12.24 2.62
CA GLY A 43 15.90 13.10 1.60
C GLY A 43 14.90 13.69 0.58
N ALA A 44 15.24 14.84 0.01
CA ALA A 44 14.46 15.46 -1.06
C ALA A 44 14.41 14.50 -2.27
N GLY A 45 13.21 14.16 -2.72
CA GLY A 45 13.01 13.15 -3.78
C GLY A 45 13.09 11.69 -3.31
N GLY A 46 13.03 11.43 -2.00
CA GLY A 46 13.08 10.09 -1.44
C GLY A 46 12.09 9.12 -2.08
N ARG A 47 12.63 8.08 -2.74
CA ARG A 47 11.85 7.02 -3.40
C ARG A 47 11.16 6.13 -2.37
N TRP A 48 9.96 5.66 -2.72
CA TRP A 48 9.26 4.62 -1.98
C TRP A 48 9.92 3.25 -2.22
N VAL A 49 10.23 2.56 -1.13
CA VAL A 49 10.86 1.23 -1.15
C VAL A 49 9.91 0.24 -0.50
N ALA A 50 9.67 -0.89 -1.15
CA ALA A 50 8.87 -1.97 -0.59
C ALA A 50 9.56 -2.55 0.65
N LEU A 51 8.81 -2.64 1.75
CA LEU A 51 9.20 -3.35 2.97
C LEU A 51 8.69 -4.80 2.96
N GLY A 52 7.56 -5.06 2.28
CA GLY A 52 6.99 -6.38 2.19
C GLY A 52 5.82 -6.45 1.21
N TYR A 53 5.52 -7.68 0.79
CA TYR A 53 4.46 -8.02 -0.15
C TYR A 53 3.50 -8.98 0.53
N PHE A 54 2.19 -8.69 0.46
CA PHE A 54 1.19 -9.41 1.25
C PHE A 54 -0.01 -9.77 0.40
N ARG A 55 -0.42 -11.03 0.46
CA ARG A 55 -1.69 -11.49 -0.12
C ARG A 55 -2.81 -11.62 0.91
N THR A 56 -2.53 -11.48 2.20
CA THR A 56 -3.56 -11.54 3.26
C THR A 56 -3.56 -10.27 4.08
N ARG A 57 -4.75 -9.84 4.49
CA ARG A 57 -4.92 -8.64 5.33
C ARG A 57 -4.21 -8.81 6.66
N ASP A 58 -4.31 -9.98 7.29
CA ASP A 58 -3.69 -10.22 8.60
C ASP A 58 -2.17 -10.02 8.56
N ALA A 59 -1.49 -10.60 7.57
CA ALA A 59 -0.04 -10.47 7.45
C ALA A 59 0.38 -9.02 7.16
N LEU A 60 -0.40 -8.30 6.35
CA LEU A 60 -0.19 -6.88 6.12
C LEU A 60 -0.34 -6.07 7.40
N LEU A 61 -1.44 -6.28 8.14
CA LEU A 61 -1.74 -5.54 9.37
C LEU A 61 -0.69 -5.80 10.43
N ARG A 62 -0.18 -7.03 10.56
CA ARG A 62 0.92 -7.34 11.48
C ARG A 62 2.16 -6.51 11.21
N LEU A 63 2.58 -6.36 9.95
CA LEU A 63 3.72 -5.49 9.64
C LEU A 63 3.36 -4.02 9.89
N TRP A 64 2.17 -3.59 9.50
CA TRP A 64 1.73 -2.19 9.64
C TRP A 64 1.72 -1.74 11.11
N THR A 65 1.18 -2.56 12.00
CA THR A 65 1.19 -2.29 13.44
C THR A 65 2.58 -2.39 14.05
N ALA A 66 3.44 -3.30 13.57
CA ALA A 66 4.84 -3.37 13.99
C ALA A 66 5.65 -2.12 13.57
N LEU A 67 5.16 -1.35 12.59
CA LEU A 67 5.70 -0.05 12.20
C LEU A 67 5.07 1.12 12.98
N ASP A 68 4.30 0.82 14.04
CA ASP A 68 3.55 1.78 14.85
C ASP A 68 2.52 2.59 14.05
N CYS A 69 2.07 2.06 12.91
CA CYS A 69 1.09 2.75 12.08
C CYS A 69 -0.34 2.36 12.50
N PRO A 70 -1.24 3.33 12.70
CA PRO A 70 -2.62 3.06 13.10
C PRO A 70 -3.39 2.36 11.98
N VAL A 71 -4.27 1.42 12.35
CA VAL A 71 -5.16 0.72 11.42
C VAL A 71 -6.43 1.56 11.23
N GLY A 72 -6.47 2.34 10.16
CA GLY A 72 -7.65 3.09 9.76
C GLY A 72 -8.74 2.20 9.12
N PRO A 73 -9.93 2.76 8.87
CA PRO A 73 -11.05 2.03 8.26
C PRO A 73 -10.69 1.44 6.90
N ASP A 74 -9.88 2.12 6.09
CA ASP A 74 -9.46 1.65 4.76
C ASP A 74 -8.70 0.32 4.83
N LEU A 75 -7.84 0.14 5.83
CA LEU A 75 -7.11 -1.11 6.04
C LEU A 75 -7.96 -2.17 6.75
N ALA A 76 -8.84 -1.76 7.66
CA ALA A 76 -9.75 -2.66 8.35
C ALA A 76 -10.76 -3.30 7.38
N HIS A 77 -11.23 -2.55 6.38
CA HIS A 77 -12.20 -3.01 5.38
C HIS A 77 -11.57 -3.77 4.21
N LEU A 78 -10.24 -3.94 4.17
CA LEU A 78 -9.64 -4.80 3.15
C LEU A 78 -10.21 -6.22 3.23
N PRO A 79 -10.39 -6.90 2.08
CA PRO A 79 -10.76 -8.30 2.07
C PRO A 79 -9.70 -9.13 2.78
N ARG A 80 -10.09 -10.31 3.31
CA ARG A 80 -9.16 -11.22 3.99
C ARG A 80 -7.95 -11.60 3.13
N THR A 81 -8.18 -11.74 1.83
CA THR A 81 -7.18 -12.09 0.82
C THR A 81 -7.25 -11.09 -0.33
N PHE A 82 -6.09 -10.73 -0.91
CA PHE A 82 -6.03 -9.82 -2.05
C PHE A 82 -6.83 -10.38 -3.22
N GLY A 83 -7.67 -9.55 -3.84
CA GLY A 83 -8.56 -9.96 -4.94
C GLY A 83 -9.69 -10.92 -4.53
N GLY A 84 -9.70 -11.38 -3.28
CA GLY A 84 -10.82 -12.12 -2.72
C GLY A 84 -11.99 -11.15 -2.50
N SER A 85 -13.17 -11.52 -2.96
CA SER A 85 -14.38 -10.82 -2.55
C SER A 85 -14.53 -10.97 -1.03
N ALA A 86 -14.83 -9.88 -0.33
CA ALA A 86 -15.24 -9.93 1.08
C ALA A 86 -16.59 -10.66 1.13
N HIS A 87 -16.56 -11.99 1.20
CA HIS A 87 -17.76 -12.80 1.34
C HIS A 87 -18.05 -12.96 2.83
N GLY A 88 -19.18 -12.43 3.28
CA GLY A 88 -19.82 -12.69 4.58
C GLY A 88 -19.53 -11.66 5.65
#